data_AF-A0A1I3HX34-F1
#
_entry.id   AF-A0A1I3HX34-F1
#
_cell.length_a   1.000
_cell.length_b   1.000
_cell.length_c   1.000
_cell.angle_alpha   90.00
_cell.angle_beta   90.00
_cell.angle_gamma   90.00
#
_symmetry.space_group_name_H-M   'P 1'
#
loop_
_entity.id
_entity.type
_entity.pdbx_description
1 polymer ?
#
loop_
_entity_poly.entity_id
_entity_poly.type
_entity_poly.pdbx_seq_one_letter_code
_entity_poly.pdbx_strand_id
1 'polypeptide(L)' 'MIWLVLLYAAFLVAGFIAMKAMRATRKEKVLFVTITTIGGILWASLLLHRPLDVNRAIATVIDYFL' A
#
# COMPACT_ATOMS: atom_id res chain seq x y z
N MET A 1 5.65 -13.54 -13.13
CA MET A 1 5.19 -13.19 -11.78
C MET A 1 6.31 -12.73 -10.84
N ILE A 2 7.54 -13.26 -10.96
CA ILE A 2 8.71 -12.87 -10.14
C ILE A 2 9.05 -11.36 -10.24
N TRP A 3 8.83 -10.77 -11.42
CA TRP A 3 9.13 -9.36 -11.69
C TRP A 3 8.28 -8.39 -10.86
N LEU A 4 7.04 -8.77 -10.59
CA LEU A 4 6.14 -7.99 -9.76
C LEU A 4 6.58 -8.07 -8.29
N VAL A 5 6.92 -9.26 -7.81
CA VAL A 5 7.47 -9.43 -6.45
C VAL A 5 8.75 -8.60 -6.25
N LEU A 6 9.61 -8.55 -7.27
CA LEU A 6 10.81 -7.70 -7.28
C LEU A 6 10.47 -6.20 -7.25
N LEU A 7 9.47 -5.75 -8.01
CA LEU A 7 9.02 -4.35 -8.00
C LEU A 7 8.48 -3.95 -6.63
N TYR A 8 7.69 -4.82 -5.97
CA TYR A 8 7.18 -4.59 -4.63
C TYR A 8 8.30 -4.53 -3.58
N ALA A 9 9.26 -5.46 -3.65
CA ALA A 9 10.43 -5.45 -2.79
C ALA A 9 11.26 -4.16 -2.99
N ALA A 10 11.45 -3.73 -4.24
CA ALA A 10 12.14 -2.47 -4.54
C ALA A 10 11.39 -1.25 -3.99
N PHE A 11 10.06 -1.24 -4.05
CA PHE A 11 9.23 -0.16 -3.50
C PHE A 11 9.34 -0.06 -1.96
N LEU A 12 9.29 -1.20 -1.28
CA LEU A 12 9.49 -1.28 0.17
C LEU A 12 10.88 -0.79 0.59
N VAL A 13 11.92 -1.23 -0.12
CA VAL A 13 13.31 -0.87 0.17
C VAL A 13 13.54 0.62 -0.10
N ALA A 14 13.08 1.14 -1.25
CA ALA A 14 13.20 2.56 -1.59
C ALA A 14 12.45 3.45 -0.57
N GLY A 15 11.27 3.03 -0.15
CA GLY A 15 10.48 3.68 0.89
C GLY A 15 11.18 3.75 2.24
N PHE A 16 11.79 2.65 2.67
CA PHE A 16 12.57 2.60 3.91
C PHE A 16 13.81 3.50 3.84
N ILE A 17 14.49 3.54 2.70
CA ILE A 17 15.66 4.39 2.47
C ILE A 17 15.25 5.87 2.51
N ALA A 18 14.16 6.24 1.84
CA ALA A 18 13.64 7.61 1.84
C ALA A 18 13.26 8.09 3.26
N MET A 19 12.55 7.26 4.03
CA MET A 19 12.21 7.58 5.42
C MET A 19 13.44 7.73 6.33
N LYS A 20 14.47 6.90 6.11
CA LYS A 20 15.73 6.99 6.87
C LYS A 20 16.50 8.27 6.51
N ALA A 21 16.52 8.65 5.23
CA ALA A 21 17.15 9.88 4.76
C ALA A 21 16.46 11.14 5.30
N MET A 22 15.13 11.13 5.42
CA MET A 22 14.35 12.28 5.89
C MET A 22 14.32 12.46 7.42
N ARG A 23 14.96 11.59 8.22
CA ARG A 23 14.82 11.56 9.69
C ARG A 23 13.35 11.60 10.16
N ALA A 24 12.50 10.86 9.45
CA ALA A 24 11.06 10.90 9.64
C ALA A 24 10.64 10.58 11.09
N THR A 25 9.72 11.40 11.59
CA THR A 25 9.14 11.33 12.93
C THR A 25 8.30 10.05 13.09
N ARG A 26 8.07 9.56 14.31
CA ARG A 26 7.25 8.35 14.55
C ARG A 26 5.90 8.38 13.83
N LYS A 27 5.25 9.55 13.74
CA LYS A 27 3.97 9.72 13.03
C LYS A 27 4.09 9.48 11.52
N GLU A 28 5.14 10.02 10.90
CA GLU A 28 5.39 9.87 9.46
C GLU A 28 5.76 8.43 9.10
N LYS A 29 6.51 7.73 9.97
CA LYS A 29 6.79 6.30 9.81
C LYS A 29 5.51 5.47 9.84
N VAL A 30 4.61 5.75 10.79
CA VAL A 30 3.32 5.05 10.87
C VAL A 30 2.49 5.34 9.62
N LEU A 31 2.40 6.60 9.19
CA LEU A 31 1.65 6.97 7.98
C LEU A 31 2.20 6.26 6.74
N PHE A 32 3.53 6.22 6.59
CA PHE A 32 4.19 5.54 5.49
C PHE A 32 3.91 4.03 5.51
N VAL A 33 4.02 3.39 6.67
CA VAL A 33 3.71 1.96 6.82
C VAL A 33 2.26 1.70 6.45
N THR A 34 1.31 2.52 6.93
CA THR A 34 -0.12 2.36 6.60
C THR A 34 -0.37 2.49 5.10
N ILE A 35 0.13 3.55 4.45
CA ILE A 35 -0.04 3.76 3.01
C ILE A 35 0.61 2.64 2.19
N THR A 36 1.82 2.21 2.58
CA THR A 36 2.55 1.12 1.91
C THR A 36 1.83 -0.22 2.07
N THR A 37 1.23 -0.47 3.23
CA THR A 37 0.46 -1.69 3.49
C THR A 37 -0.84 -1.71 2.68
N ILE A 38 -1.55 -0.57 2.60
CA ILE A 38 -2.74 -0.42 1.74
C ILE A 38 -2.36 -0.64 0.28
N GLY A 39 -1.29 0.00 -0.19
CA GLY A 39 -0.76 -0.20 -1.53
C GLY A 39 -0.41 -1.66 -1.81
N GLY A 40 0.26 -2.33 -0.86
CA GLY A 40 0.61 -3.74 -0.96
C GLY A 40 -0.60 -4.68 -1.02
N ILE A 41 -1.64 -4.42 -0.22
CA ILE A 41 -2.89 -5.20 -0.24
C ILE A 41 -3.62 -5.02 -1.59
N LEU A 42 -3.74 -3.78 -2.07
CA LEU A 42 -4.30 -3.46 -3.38
C LEU A 42 -3.58 -4.21 -4.51
N TRP A 43 -2.26 -4.19 -4.44
CA TRP A 43 -1.38 -4.80 -5.42
C TRP A 43 -1.40 -6.32 -5.38
N ALA A 44 -1.44 -6.91 -4.18
CA ALA A 44 -1.62 -8.34 -3.98
C ALA A 44 -2.96 -8.84 -4.53
N SER A 45 -4.03 -8.04 -4.39
CA SER A 45 -5.33 -8.35 -4.98
C SER A 45 -5.30 -8.38 -6.51
N LEU A 46 -4.57 -7.43 -7.11
CA LEU A 46 -4.40 -7.34 -8.55
C LEU A 46 -3.61 -8.54 -9.09
N LEU A 47 -2.60 -9.00 -8.33
CA LEU A 47 -1.81 -10.20 -8.62
C LEU A 47 -2.61 -11.51 -8.49
N LEU A 48 -3.48 -11.61 -7.49
CA LEU A 48 -4.32 -12.78 -7.24
C LEU A 48 -5.46 -12.95 -8.26
N HIS A 49 -5.60 -12.05 -9.25
CA HIS A 49 -6.71 -12.02 -10.22
C HIS A 49 -8.11 -12.04 -9.58
N ARG A 50 -8.16 -11.80 -8.27
CA ARG A 50 -9.33 -11.52 -7.47
C ARG A 50 -9.21 -10.05 -7.16
N PRO A 51 -9.69 -9.15 -8.04
CA PRO A 51 -9.66 -7.74 -7.72
C PRO A 51 -10.38 -7.60 -6.38
N LEU A 52 -9.64 -7.25 -5.32
CA LEU A 52 -10.26 -6.62 -4.16
C LEU A 52 -10.90 -5.41 -4.80
N ASP A 53 -12.22 -5.49 -4.85
CA ASP A 53 -13.07 -4.53 -5.52
C ASP A 53 -13.03 -3.29 -4.64
N VAL A 54 -11.91 -2.55 -4.71
CA VAL A 54 -11.64 -1.39 -3.88
C VAL A 54 -12.65 -0.31 -4.22
N ASN A 55 -13.16 -0.30 -5.46
CA ASN A 55 -14.36 0.43 -5.83
C ASN A 55 -15.56 0.05 -4.99
N ARG A 56 -15.82 -1.25 -4.77
CA ARG A 56 -16.90 -1.72 -3.91
C ARG A 56 -16.65 -1.40 -2.43
N ALA A 57 -15.41 -1.50 -1.96
CA ALA A 57 -15.06 -1.14 -0.58
C ALA A 57 -15.23 0.36 -0.32
N ILE A 58 -14.79 1.21 -1.25
CA ILE A 58 -14.99 2.66 -1.21
C ILE A 58 -16.49 2.99 -1.33
N ALA A 59 -17.22 2.34 -2.24
CA ALA A 59 -18.67 2.51 -2.35
C ALA A 59 -19.39 2.12 -1.06
N THR A 60 -18.98 1.04 -0.40
CA THR A 60 -19.56 0.61 0.88
C THR A 60 -19.27 1.62 2.00
N VAL A 61 -18.08 2.21 2.03
CA VAL A 61 -17.74 3.26 3.00
C VAL A 61 -18.51 4.55 2.73
N ILE A 62 -18.71 4.90 1.46
CA ILE A 62 -19.51 6.05 1.04
C ILE A 62 -20.99 5.85 1.41
N ASP A 63 -21.57 4.68 1.10
CA ASP A 63 -22.95 4.32 1.48
C ASP A 63 -23.15 4.26 3.00
N TYR A 64 -22.11 3.95 3.76
CA TYR A 64 -22.19 3.96 5.23
C TYR A 64 -22.13 5.37 5.82
N PHE A 65 -21.59 6.34 5.07
CA PHE A 65 -21.45 7.73 5.50
C PHE A 65 -22.56 8.66 4.98
N LEU A 66 -23.29 8.25 3.94
CA LEU A 66 -24.39 8.99 3.33
C LEU A 66 -25.75 8.53 3.89
#